data_AF-A0A8X6SKN1-F1
#
_entry.id   AF-A0A8X6SKN1-F1
#
_cell.length_a   1.000
_cell.length_b   1.000
_cell.length_c   1.000
_cell.angle_alpha   90.00
_cell.angle_beta   90.00
_cell.angle_gamma   90.00
#
_symmetry.space_group_name_H-M   'P 1'
#
loop_
_entity.id
_entity.type
_entity.pdbx_description
1 polymer ?
#
loop_
_entity_poly.entity_id
_entity_poly.type
_entity_poly.pdbx_seq_one_letter_code
_entity_poly.pdbx_strand_id
1 'polypeptide(L)'
;MMEAGWSARRVARQLSHSDCVVRRFWDQYIREMSFTRRPGSGRPRQTSRREDHHIVRNARVQPTASSAVIQAQNKTMLCLTRQGCHKTVSALLLPFLGLPDPQICF
;
A
#
# COMPACT_ATOMS: atom_id res chain seq x y z
N MET A 1 -14.69 -0.87 -26.68
CA MET A 1 -15.60 0.31 -26.78
C MET A 1 -14.96 1.44 -27.57
N MET A 2 -13.81 1.98 -27.15
CA MET A 2 -13.14 3.02 -27.96
C MET A 2 -12.43 2.47 -29.20
N GLU A 3 -11.95 1.22 -29.19
CA GLU A 3 -11.52 0.52 -30.41
C GLU A 3 -12.62 0.39 -31.47
N ALA A 4 -13.87 0.29 -31.02
CA ALA A 4 -15.05 0.21 -31.90
C ALA A 4 -15.48 1.59 -32.43
N GLY A 5 -14.63 2.61 -32.32
CA GLY A 5 -14.88 3.97 -32.82
C GLY A 5 -15.85 4.81 -31.97
N TRP A 6 -16.14 4.41 -30.74
CA TRP A 6 -17.04 5.18 -29.88
C TRP A 6 -16.36 6.43 -29.34
N SER A 7 -17.11 7.53 -29.26
CA SER A 7 -16.60 8.76 -28.63
C SER A 7 -16.40 8.57 -27.13
N ALA A 8 -15.35 9.21 -26.58
CA ALA A 8 -15.04 9.15 -25.15
C ALA A 8 -16.23 9.56 -24.27
N ARG A 9 -17.00 10.58 -24.68
CA ARG A 9 -18.21 11.03 -23.98
C ARG A 9 -19.29 9.95 -23.93
N ARG A 10 -19.45 9.16 -24.99
CA ARG A 10 -20.42 8.05 -25.02
C ARG A 10 -19.98 6.94 -24.07
N VAL A 11 -18.70 6.60 -24.06
CA VAL A 11 -18.13 5.61 -23.14
C VAL A 11 -18.21 6.08 -21.69
N ALA A 12 -17.94 7.35 -21.43
CA ALA A 12 -18.03 7.98 -20.12
C ALA A 12 -19.45 7.88 -19.53
N ARG A 13 -20.48 8.17 -20.34
CA ARG A 13 -21.89 7.99 -19.94
C ARG A 13 -22.23 6.54 -19.65
N GLN A 14 -21.74 5.60 -20.47
CA GLN A 14 -21.99 4.17 -20.28
C GLN A 14 -21.34 3.63 -19.00
N LEU A 15 -20.14 4.13 -18.67
CA LEU A 15 -19.37 3.72 -17.50
C LEU A 15 -19.66 4.57 -16.25
N SER A 16 -20.58 5.54 -16.33
CA SER A 16 -20.86 6.51 -15.26
C SER A 16 -19.59 7.19 -14.70
N HIS A 17 -18.62 7.44 -15.57
CA HIS A 17 -17.36 8.08 -15.25
C HIS A 17 -17.21 9.40 -16.02
N SER A 18 -16.25 10.23 -15.61
CA SER A 18 -15.96 11.47 -16.34
C SER A 18 -15.22 11.18 -17.66
N ASP A 19 -15.46 12.04 -18.65
CA ASP A 19 -14.79 11.98 -19.96
C ASP A 19 -13.26 12.05 -19.82
N CYS A 20 -12.76 12.85 -18.87
CA CYS A 20 -11.33 12.96 -18.61
C CYS A 20 -10.71 11.66 -18.08
N VAL A 21 -11.43 10.87 -17.28
CA VAL A 21 -10.95 9.57 -16.80
C VAL A 21 -10.86 8.57 -17.94
N VAL A 22 -11.89 8.50 -18.80
CA VAL A 22 -11.90 7.61 -19.97
C VAL A 22 -10.75 7.95 -20.93
N ARG A 23 -10.52 9.24 -21.19
CA ARG A 23 -9.40 9.70 -22.03
C ARG A 23 -8.04 9.35 -21.44
N ARG A 24 -7.81 9.63 -20.15
CA ARG A 24 -6.54 9.28 -19.47
C ARG A 24 -6.28 7.78 -19.49
N PHE A 25 -7.31 6.97 -19.25
CA PHE A 25 -7.20 5.52 -19.26
C PHE A 25 -6.87 5.00 -20.67
N TRP A 26 -7.48 5.58 -21.70
CA TRP A 26 -7.18 5.24 -23.08
C TRP A 26 -5.79 5.65 -23.53
N ASP A 27 -5.35 6.85 -23.17
CA ASP A 27 -4.00 7.32 -23.46
C ASP A 27 -2.96 6.43 -22.79
N GLN A 28 -3.24 5.94 -21.58
CA GLN A 28 -2.39 4.94 -20.91
C GLN A 28 -2.39 3.62 -21.68
N TYR A 29 -3.56 3.13 -22.09
CA TYR A 29 -3.69 1.89 -22.85
C TYR A 29 -2.92 1.94 -24.17
N ILE A 30 -3.03 3.01 -24.96
CA ILE A 30 -2.29 3.16 -26.22
C ILE A 30 -0.76 3.19 -26.01
N ARG A 31 -0.30 3.76 -24.90
CA ARG A 31 1.13 3.89 -24.60
C ARG A 31 1.75 2.61 -24.05
N GLU A 32 1.03 1.90 -23.18
CA GLU A 32 1.57 0.79 -22.38
C GLU A 32 1.01 -0.57 -22.80
N MET A 33 -0.05 -0.60 -23.62
CA MET A 33 -0.85 -1.78 -23.93
C MET A 33 -1.29 -2.55 -22.68
N SER A 34 -1.44 -1.83 -21.56
CA SER A 34 -1.74 -2.39 -20.25
C SER A 34 -2.90 -1.65 -19.59
N PHE A 35 -3.76 -2.42 -18.91
CA PHE A 35 -4.83 -1.91 -18.04
C PHE A 35 -4.39 -1.86 -16.58
N THR A 36 -3.14 -2.21 -16.28
CA THR A 36 -2.64 -2.20 -14.91
C THR A 36 -2.45 -0.78 -14.41
N ARG A 37 -2.80 -0.56 -13.14
CA ARG A 37 -2.54 0.71 -12.49
C ARG A 37 -1.03 0.90 -12.36
N ARG A 38 -0.53 2.07 -12.78
CA ARG A 38 0.87 2.44 -12.54
C ARG A 38 1.17 2.39 -11.03
N PRO A 39 2.36 1.90 -10.64
CA PRO A 39 2.78 2.02 -9.25
C PRO A 39 2.76 3.50 -8.87
N GLY A 40 2.17 3.81 -7.72
CA GLY A 40 2.16 5.19 -7.24
C GLY A 40 3.59 5.68 -7.00
N SER A 41 3.87 6.94 -7.30
CA SER A 41 5.15 7.60 -7.02
C SER A 41 5.37 7.92 -5.52
N GLY A 42 4.70 7.17 -4.65
CA GLY A 42 4.80 7.35 -3.20
C GLY A 42 6.09 6.77 -2.64
N ARG A 43 6.32 6.99 -1.34
CA ARG A 43 7.46 6.40 -0.64
C ARG A 43 7.42 4.86 -0.79
N PRO A 44 8.50 4.23 -1.28
CA PRO A 44 8.55 2.78 -1.40
C PRO A 44 8.40 2.14 -0.02
N ARG A 45 7.78 0.96 0.02
CA ARG A 45 7.69 0.17 1.26
C ARG A 45 9.10 -0.15 1.72
N GLN A 46 9.40 0.16 2.97
CA GLN A 46 10.69 -0.17 3.56
C GLN A 46 10.81 -1.67 3.81
N THR A 47 9.71 -2.31 4.18
CA THR A 47 9.65 -3.75 4.47
C THR A 47 8.99 -4.52 3.33
N SER A 48 9.58 -5.67 3.01
CA SER A 48 8.95 -6.67 2.15
C SER A 48 7.82 -7.39 2.88
N ARG A 49 6.89 -7.99 2.13
CA ARG A 49 5.79 -8.79 2.73
C ARG A 49 6.32 -9.91 3.63
N ARG A 50 7.46 -10.51 3.28
CA ARG A 50 8.08 -11.60 4.07
C ARG A 50 8.62 -11.07 5.41
N GLU A 51 9.24 -9.90 5.40
CA GLU A 51 9.73 -9.23 6.61
C GLU A 51 8.56 -8.79 7.50
N ASP A 52 7.49 -8.23 6.92
CA ASP A 52 6.27 -7.87 7.67
C ASP A 52 5.72 -9.10 8.42
N HIS A 53 5.65 -10.25 7.76
CA HIS A 53 5.21 -11.50 8.39
C HIS A 53 6.14 -11.97 9.52
N HIS A 54 7.46 -11.77 9.38
CA HIS A 54 8.42 -12.14 10.42
C HIS A 54 8.34 -11.19 11.62
N ILE A 55 8.20 -9.89 11.38
CA ILE A 55 7.97 -8.86 12.41
C ILE A 55 6.71 -9.19 13.22
N VAL A 56 5.59 -9.46 12.54
CA VAL A 56 4.32 -9.79 13.22
C VAL A 56 4.46 -11.09 14.03
N ARG A 57 5.12 -12.11 13.47
CA ARG A 57 5.35 -13.37 14.20
C ARG A 57 6.21 -13.15 15.44
N ASN A 58 7.32 -12.42 15.32
CA ASN A 58 8.22 -12.19 16.45
C ASN A 58 7.57 -11.32 17.51
N ALA A 59 6.79 -10.30 17.12
CA ALA A 59 6.01 -9.49 18.04
C ALA A 59 4.96 -10.32 18.82
N ARG A 60 4.35 -11.32 18.17
CA ARG A 60 3.41 -12.24 18.85
C ARG A 60 4.12 -13.20 19.81
N VAL A 61 5.29 -13.72 19.43
CA VAL A 61 6.06 -14.65 20.27
C VAL A 61 6.69 -13.92 21.47
N GLN A 62 7.06 -12.65 21.31
CA GLN A 62 7.70 -11.84 22.34
C GLN A 62 7.00 -10.47 22.47
N PRO A 63 5.82 -10.40 23.12
CA PRO A 63 5.04 -9.16 23.22
C PRO A 63 5.75 -8.02 23.98
N THR A 64 6.67 -8.37 24.89
CA THR A 64 7.45 -7.42 25.69
C THR A 64 8.80 -7.06 25.06
N ALA A 65 9.15 -7.68 23.93
CA ALA A 65 10.41 -7.36 23.26
C ALA A 65 10.36 -5.96 22.67
N SER A 66 11.42 -5.19 22.91
CA SER A 66 11.60 -3.89 22.29
C SER A 66 11.67 -4.02 20.77
N SER A 67 11.21 -2.98 20.06
CA SER A 67 11.28 -2.90 18.60
C SER A 67 12.70 -3.13 18.06
N ALA A 68 13.74 -2.76 18.82
CA ALA A 68 15.14 -2.98 18.45
C ALA A 68 15.51 -4.47 18.43
N VAL A 69 14.95 -5.27 19.34
CA VAL A 69 15.20 -6.71 19.43
C VAL A 69 14.51 -7.43 18.25
N ILE A 70 13.27 -7.03 17.95
CA ILE A 70 12.53 -7.55 16.79
C ILE A 70 13.24 -7.18 15.49
N GLN A 71 13.79 -5.96 15.38
CA GLN A 71 14.61 -5.54 14.23
C GLN A 71 15.87 -6.40 14.08
N ALA A 72 16.62 -6.64 15.16
CA ALA A 72 17.85 -7.43 15.13
C ALA A 72 17.62 -8.89 14.69
N GLN A 73 16.44 -9.44 14.96
CA GLN A 73 16.04 -10.78 14.52
C GLN A 73 15.73 -10.85 13.01
N ASN A 74 15.35 -9.73 12.39
CA ASN A 74 15.14 -9.62 10.95
C ASN A 74 16.50 -9.35 10.26
N LYS A 75 17.16 -10.42 9.80
CA LYS A 75 18.54 -10.42 9.28
C LYS A 75 18.78 -9.61 7.98
N THR A 76 17.76 -8.96 7.44
CA THR A 76 17.85 -8.01 6.33
C THR A 76 17.24 -6.71 6.81
N MET A 77 18.08 -5.69 7.06
CA MET A 77 17.79 -4.29 6.71
C MET A 77 18.83 -3.34 7.29
N LEU A 78 19.63 -2.78 6.38
CA LEU A 78 20.20 -1.46 6.52
C LEU A 78 19.05 -0.46 6.80
N CYS A 79 19.21 0.38 7.82
CA CYS A 79 18.48 1.62 8.09
C CYS A 79 16.94 1.58 8.29
N LEU A 80 16.44 0.81 9.27
CA LEU A 80 15.18 1.17 9.94
C LEU A 80 15.45 2.20 11.04
N THR A 81 14.94 3.42 10.88
CA THR A 81 14.75 4.32 12.03
C THR A 81 13.73 3.68 12.96
N ARG A 82 13.94 3.77 14.29
CA ARG A 82 13.10 3.19 15.36
C ARG A 82 11.59 3.40 15.16
N GLN A 83 11.21 4.50 14.52
CA GLN A 83 9.83 4.91 14.26
C GLN A 83 9.12 4.09 13.16
N GLY A 84 9.85 3.51 12.22
CA GLY A 84 9.28 2.66 11.15
C GLY A 84 8.70 1.35 11.71
N CYS A 85 9.43 0.68 12.60
CA CYS A 85 8.96 -0.57 13.20
C CYS A 85 7.81 -0.37 14.17
N HIS A 86 7.78 0.71 14.95
CA HIS A 86 6.63 0.99 15.82
C HIS A 86 5.35 1.18 15.00
N LYS A 87 5.41 1.95 13.89
CA LYS A 87 4.27 2.17 13.00
C LYS A 87 3.81 0.87 12.33
N THR A 88 4.73 0.02 11.87
CA THR A 88 4.39 -1.25 11.22
C THR A 88 3.82 -2.27 12.22
N VAL A 89 4.44 -2.40 13.41
CA VAL A 89 3.91 -3.28 14.47
C VAL A 89 2.55 -2.77 14.93
N SER A 90 2.41 -1.48 15.21
CA SER A 90 1.13 -0.88 15.61
C SER A 90 0.07 -1.06 14.50
N ALA A 91 0.33 -0.68 13.25
CA ALA A 91 -0.64 -0.83 12.16
C ALA A 91 -1.03 -2.29 11.84
N LEU A 92 -0.14 -3.27 12.09
CA LEU A 92 -0.42 -4.70 11.82
C LEU A 92 -0.98 -5.45 13.04
N LEU A 93 -0.77 -4.95 14.27
CA LEU A 93 -1.21 -5.59 15.51
C LEU A 93 -2.50 -4.96 16.08
N LEU A 94 -2.74 -3.66 15.84
CA LEU A 94 -3.94 -2.94 16.29
C LEU A 94 -5.28 -3.57 15.83
N PRO A 95 -5.43 -4.12 14.60
CA PRO A 95 -6.69 -4.74 14.18
C PRO A 95 -7.03 -6.03 14.96
N PHE A 96 -6.06 -6.63 15.66
CA PHE A 96 -6.23 -7.89 16.39
C PHE A 96 -6.41 -7.72 17.91
N LEU A 97 -6.19 -6.51 18.44
CA LEU A 97 -6.27 -6.24 19.89
C LEU A 97 -7.49 -5.44 20.32
N GLY A 98 -8.37 -5.02 19.40
CA GLY A 98 -9.65 -4.37 19.73
C GLY A 98 -9.53 -3.11 20.60
N LEU A 99 -8.36 -2.42 20.60
CA LEU A 99 -8.16 -1.18 21.32
C LEU A 99 -8.58 0.02 20.45
N PRO A 100 -9.30 1.02 21.00
CA PRO A 100 -9.71 2.19 20.24
C PRO A 100 -8.48 2.99 19.80
N ASP A 101 -8.53 3.44 18.54
CA ASP A 101 -7.51 4.29 17.93
C ASP A 101 -7.21 5.52 18.83
N PRO A 102 -5.97 5.72 19.30
CA PRO A 102 -5.61 7.00 19.88
C PRO A 102 -5.60 8.04 18.76
N GLN A 103 -6.55 8.96 18.86
CA GLN A 103 -6.75 10.15 18.04
C GLN A 103 -5.46 10.63 17.35
N ILE A 104 -5.53 10.66 16.02
CA ILE A 104 -4.65 11.44 15.16
C ILE A 104 -4.96 12.90 15.45
N CYS A 105 -4.20 13.54 16.34
CA CYS A 105 -4.17 15.00 16.40
C CYS A 105 -3.44 15.50 15.14
N PHE A 106 -4.14 16.35 14.39
CA PHE A 106 -3.66 17.10 13.23
C PHE A 106 -2.42 17.96 13.57
#